data_AF-A0A2T7Q3Z8-F1
#
_entry.id   AF-A0A2T7Q3Z8-F1
#
_cell.length_a   1.000
_cell.length_b   1.000
_cell.length_c   1.000
_cell.angle_alpha   90.00
_cell.angle_beta   90.00
_cell.angle_gamma   90.00
#
_symmetry.space_group_name_H-M   'P 1'
#
loop_
_entity.id
_entity.type
_entity.pdbx_description
1 polymer ?
#
loop_
_entity_poly.entity_id
_entity_poly.type
_entity_poly.pdbx_seq_one_letter_code
_entity_poly.pdbx_strand_id
1 'polypeptide(L)'
;MIFMTLAMAFNFVLIMTILEKFILRNYFYKIDIPFFPVRVNNVLTYVILFILPCALINYLLIFRNRRYEKLLNKYPYYNGKLFISYFVISMFLPIVLMWGAIIFSKVN
;
A
#
# COMPACT_ATOMS: atom_id res chain seq x y z
N MET A 1 -4.29 -1.95 -13.11
CA MET A 1 -3.07 -2.31 -12.36
C MET A 1 -2.66 -1.21 -11.37
N ILE A 2 -2.51 0.03 -11.83
CA ILE A 2 -2.00 1.15 -10.99
C ILE A 2 -2.84 1.37 -9.74
N PHE A 3 -4.17 1.53 -9.88
CA PHE A 3 -5.05 1.73 -8.72
C PHE A 3 -5.01 0.58 -7.70
N MET A 4 -5.00 -0.66 -8.16
CA MET A 4 -4.89 -1.83 -7.28
C MET A 4 -3.53 -1.89 -6.58
N THR A 5 -2.47 -1.53 -7.29
CA THR A 5 -1.11 -1.41 -6.72
C THR A 5 -1.07 -0.33 -5.65
N LEU A 6 -1.67 0.84 -5.90
CA LEU A 6 -1.75 1.93 -4.94
C LEU A 6 -2.54 1.52 -3.69
N ALA A 7 -3.72 0.92 -3.86
CA ALA A 7 -4.52 0.43 -2.74
C ALA A 7 -3.75 -0.58 -1.87
N MET A 8 -3.05 -1.52 -2.50
CA MET A 8 -2.21 -2.47 -1.76
C MET A 8 -0.99 -1.81 -1.10
N ALA A 9 -0.35 -0.84 -1.76
CA ALA A 9 0.76 -0.10 -1.17
C ALA A 9 0.32 0.69 0.07
N PHE A 10 -0.84 1.35 0.03
CA PHE A 10 -1.43 2.06 1.18
C PHE A 10 -1.76 1.13 2.34
N ASN A 11 -2.39 -0.01 2.05
CA ASN A 11 -2.65 -1.04 3.07
C ASN A 11 -1.34 -1.59 3.65
N PHE A 12 -0.32 -1.78 2.82
CA PHE A 12 0.98 -2.28 3.27
C PHE A 12 1.73 -1.28 4.13
N VAL A 13 1.69 0.01 3.79
CA VAL A 13 2.18 1.10 4.64
C VAL A 13 1.50 1.08 6.00
N LEU A 14 0.18 0.94 6.05
CA LEU A 14 -0.56 0.87 7.30
C LEU A 14 -0.07 -0.30 8.18
N ILE A 15 -0.01 -1.50 7.59
CA ILE A 15 0.41 -2.71 8.31
C ILE A 15 1.83 -2.54 8.83
N MET A 16 2.76 -2.08 8.00
CA MET A 16 4.14 -1.86 8.41
C MET A 16 4.26 -0.78 9.48
N THR A 17 3.52 0.32 9.36
CA THR A 17 3.50 1.38 10.38
C THR A 17 3.02 0.83 11.73
N ILE A 18 1.96 0.02 11.72
CA ILE A 18 1.45 -0.60 12.94
C ILE A 18 2.48 -1.57 13.52
N LEU A 19 3.09 -2.40 12.68
CA LEU A 19 4.10 -3.38 13.06
C LEU A 19 5.34 -2.70 13.67
N GLU A 20 5.91 -1.71 13.00
CA GLU A 20 7.10 -0.98 13.45
C GLU A 20 6.84 -0.21 14.74
N LYS A 21 5.71 0.52 14.80
CA LYS A 21 5.43 1.40 15.93
C LYS A 21 4.95 0.64 17.17
N PHE A 22 4.00 -0.28 17.02
CA PHE A 22 3.32 -0.90 18.16
C PHE A 22 3.88 -2.26 18.54
N ILE A 23 4.36 -3.06 17.58
CA ILE A 23 4.85 -4.42 17.84
C ILE A 23 6.36 -4.40 18.09
N LEU A 24 7.14 -3.86 17.15
CA LEU A 24 8.61 -3.90 17.18
C LEU A 24 9.23 -2.71 17.91
N ARG A 25 8.48 -1.62 18.09
CA ARG A 25 8.90 -0.36 18.73
C ARG A 25 10.18 0.23 18.13
N ASN A 26 10.45 -0.06 16.86
CA ASN A 26 11.63 0.42 16.14
C ASN A 26 11.29 0.59 14.65
N TYR A 27 11.74 1.69 14.07
CA TYR A 27 11.61 1.97 12.63
C TYR A 27 12.86 1.48 11.90
N PHE A 28 12.72 0.40 11.14
CA PHE A 28 13.82 -0.24 10.42
C PHE A 28 13.58 -0.27 8.91
N TYR A 29 12.34 -0.13 8.47
CA TYR A 29 11.91 -0.26 7.08
C TYR A 29 12.07 1.07 6.33
N LYS A 30 13.32 1.52 6.20
CA LYS A 30 13.69 2.76 5.50
C LYS A 30 14.89 2.56 4.58
N ILE A 31 14.93 3.32 3.49
CA ILE A 31 16.12 3.46 2.64
C ILE A 31 16.64 4.87 2.86
N ASP A 32 17.89 4.98 3.32
CA ASP A 32 18.55 6.27 3.50
C ASP A 32 19.78 6.34 2.60
N ILE A 33 19.71 7.19 1.58
CA ILE A 33 20.82 7.45 0.67
C ILE A 33 21.36 8.83 1.05
N PRO A 34 22.56 8.91 1.66
CA PRO A 34 23.05 10.15 2.26
C PRO A 34 23.28 11.30 1.26
N PHE A 35 23.34 10.98 -0.04
CA PHE A 35 23.49 11.97 -1.11
C PHE A 35 22.19 12.72 -1.45
N PHE A 36 21.01 12.15 -1.16
CA PHE A 36 19.73 12.75 -1.57
C PHE A 36 19.08 13.57 -0.44
N PRO A 37 18.28 14.60 -0.79
CA PRO A 37 17.46 15.32 0.18
C PRO A 37 16.46 14.38 0.87
N VAL A 38 16.15 14.65 2.14
CA VAL A 38 15.21 13.86 2.96
C VAL A 38 13.88 13.58 2.25
N ARG A 39 13.32 14.58 1.57
CA ARG A 39 12.06 14.42 0.81
C ARG A 39 12.20 13.39 -0.32
N VAL A 40 13.32 13.40 -1.02
CA VAL A 40 13.60 12.46 -2.11
C VAL A 40 13.81 11.06 -1.55
N ASN A 41 14.55 10.91 -0.44
CA ASN A 41 14.70 9.62 0.23
C ASN A 41 13.36 9.05 0.69
N ASN A 42 12.45 9.86 1.22
CA ASN A 42 11.13 9.41 1.64
C ASN A 42 10.29 8.90 0.46
N VAL A 43 10.29 9.64 -0.66
CA VAL A 43 9.57 9.23 -1.86
C VAL A 43 10.19 7.95 -2.45
N LEU A 44 11.52 7.87 -2.54
CA LEU A 44 12.22 6.67 -3.03
C LEU A 44 11.96 5.47 -2.13
N THR A 45 12.03 5.65 -0.82
CA THR A 45 11.69 4.61 0.16
C THR A 45 10.28 4.11 -0.08
N TYR A 46 9.30 5.02 -0.23
CA TYR A 46 7.92 4.63 -0.49
C TYR A 46 7.78 3.85 -1.80
N VAL A 47 8.38 4.35 -2.89
CA VAL A 47 8.30 3.72 -4.21
C VAL A 47 8.96 2.33 -4.19
N ILE A 48 10.16 2.21 -3.65
CA ILE A 48 10.95 0.98 -3.69
C ILE A 48 10.40 -0.06 -2.70
N LEU A 49 10.09 0.34 -1.47
CA LEU A 49 9.70 -0.61 -0.43
C LEU A 49 8.22 -0.96 -0.43
N PHE A 50 7.34 -0.11 -0.98
CA PHE A 50 5.89 -0.34 -0.93
C PHE A 50 5.28 -0.48 -2.31
N ILE A 51 5.48 0.47 -3.24
CA ILE A 51 4.84 0.41 -4.55
C ILE A 51 5.42 -0.73 -5.40
N LEU A 52 6.75 -0.81 -5.49
CA LEU A 52 7.45 -1.74 -6.36
C LEU A 52 7.13 -3.21 -6.05
N PRO A 53 7.19 -3.71 -4.78
CA PRO A 53 6.81 -5.09 -4.49
C PRO A 53 5.34 -5.36 -4.80
N CYS A 54 4.42 -4.43 -4.51
CA CYS A 54 3.01 -4.58 -4.87
C CYS A 54 2.80 -4.63 -6.39
N ALA A 55 3.54 -3.82 -7.15
CA ALA A 55 3.48 -3.80 -8.61
C ALA A 55 4.02 -5.13 -9.19
N LEU A 56 5.12 -5.63 -8.64
CA LEU A 56 5.73 -6.91 -9.01
C LEU A 56 4.76 -8.07 -8.75
N ILE A 57 4.14 -8.12 -7.58
CA ILE A 57 3.15 -9.15 -7.24
C ILE A 57 1.97 -9.10 -8.22
N ASN A 58 1.42 -7.90 -8.46
CA ASN A 58 0.34 -7.71 -9.44
C ASN A 58 0.74 -8.20 -10.83
N TYR A 59 1.92 -7.83 -11.29
CA TYR A 59 2.41 -8.27 -12.59
C TYR A 59 2.57 -9.79 -12.66
N LEU A 60 3.28 -10.40 -11.69
CA LEU A 60 3.60 -11.82 -11.68
C LEU A 60 2.37 -12.73 -11.53
N LEU A 61 1.38 -12.31 -10.75
CA LEU A 61 0.18 -13.10 -10.45
C LEU A 61 -0.94 -12.89 -11.46
N ILE A 62 -1.16 -11.65 -11.90
CA ILE A 62 -2.33 -11.28 -12.71
C ILE A 62 -1.97 -11.19 -14.19
N PHE A 63 -0.88 -10.53 -14.54
CA PHE A 63 -0.61 -10.18 -15.95
C PHE A 63 0.31 -11.15 -16.66
N ARG A 64 1.26 -11.75 -15.95
CA ARG A 64 2.20 -12.72 -16.52
C ARG A 64 1.44 -13.84 -17.21
N ASN A 65 1.85 -14.17 -18.44
CA ASN A 65 1.25 -15.19 -19.29
C ASN A 65 -0.26 -14.99 -19.54
N ARG A 66 -0.73 -13.73 -19.58
CA ARG A 66 -2.15 -13.37 -19.81
C ARG A 66 -3.12 -14.05 -18.85
N ARG A 67 -2.67 -14.34 -17.62
CA ARG A 67 -3.50 -14.96 -16.56
C ARG A 67 -4.78 -14.17 -16.27
N TYR A 68 -4.78 -12.86 -16.52
CA TYR A 68 -5.94 -12.00 -16.40
C TYR A 68 -7.13 -12.47 -17.26
N GLU A 69 -6.90 -13.09 -18.43
CA GLU A 69 -7.98 -13.61 -19.28
C GLU A 69 -8.73 -14.74 -18.58
N LYS A 70 -7.99 -15.65 -17.93
CA LYS A 70 -8.58 -16.72 -17.11
C LYS A 70 -9.31 -16.17 -15.90
N LEU A 71 -8.80 -15.11 -15.29
CA LEU A 71 -9.44 -14.46 -14.14
C LEU A 71 -10.74 -13.76 -14.55
N LEU A 72 -10.77 -13.07 -15.70
CA LEU A 72 -11.99 -12.44 -16.23
C LEU A 72 -13.06 -13.47 -16.58
N ASN A 73 -12.67 -14.64 -17.10
CA ASN A 73 -13.63 -15.72 -17.37
C ASN A 73 -14.15 -16.37 -16.09
N LYS A 74 -13.36 -16.41 -15.02
CA LYS A 74 -13.72 -17.04 -13.74
C LYS A 74 -14.57 -16.12 -12.85
N TYR A 75 -14.32 -14.82 -12.88
CA TYR A 75 -14.96 -13.84 -12.02
C TYR A 75 -15.86 -12.91 -12.84
N PRO A 76 -17.20 -13.07 -12.76
CA PRO A 76 -18.12 -12.25 -13.53
C PRO A 76 -18.02 -10.77 -13.12
N TYR A 77 -18.25 -9.89 -14.11
CA TYR A 77 -18.14 -8.45 -13.92
C TYR A 77 -19.34 -7.89 -13.15
N TYR A 78 -19.12 -7.51 -11.90
CA TYR A 78 -20.14 -6.88 -11.03
C TYR A 78 -20.16 -5.35 -11.12
N ASN A 79 -20.25 -4.81 -12.34
CA ASN A 79 -20.40 -3.38 -12.61
C ASN A 79 -19.37 -2.47 -11.90
N GLY A 80 -18.16 -2.99 -11.67
CA GLY A 80 -17.06 -2.27 -11.00
C GLY A 80 -17.26 -1.96 -9.50
N LYS A 81 -18.44 -2.23 -8.91
CA LYS A 81 -18.77 -1.83 -7.52
C LYS A 81 -17.81 -2.40 -6.49
N LEU A 82 -17.44 -3.67 -6.64
CA LEU A 82 -16.49 -4.35 -5.74
C LEU A 82 -15.08 -3.73 -5.78
N PHE A 83 -14.64 -3.33 -6.98
CA PHE A 83 -13.35 -2.67 -7.12
C PHE A 83 -13.36 -1.28 -6.49
N ILE A 84 -14.41 -0.50 -6.74
CA ILE A 84 -14.56 0.86 -6.19
C ILE A 84 -14.62 0.80 -4.66
N SER A 85 -15.45 -0.08 -4.08
CA SER A 85 -15.55 -0.19 -2.62
C SER A 85 -14.21 -0.59 -2.00
N TYR A 86 -13.54 -1.59 -2.55
CA TYR A 86 -12.21 -2.00 -2.09
C TYR A 86 -11.19 -0.85 -2.16
N PHE A 87 -11.15 -0.15 -3.30
CA PHE A 87 -10.20 0.94 -3.53
C PHE A 87 -10.44 2.09 -2.54
N VAL A 88 -11.68 2.54 -2.40
CA VAL A 88 -12.05 3.64 -1.49
C VAL A 88 -11.71 3.26 -0.05
N ILE A 89 -12.12 2.07 0.41
CA ILE A 89 -11.83 1.62 1.79
C ILE A 89 -10.32 1.54 2.02
N SER A 90 -9.56 0.95 1.09
CA SER A 90 -8.10 0.80 1.23
C SER A 90 -7.36 2.14 1.25
N MET A 91 -7.88 3.16 0.57
CA MET A 91 -7.27 4.50 0.56
C MET A 91 -7.66 5.30 1.81
N PHE A 92 -8.92 5.22 2.24
CA PHE A 92 -9.44 6.00 3.37
C PHE A 92 -9.06 5.43 4.74
N LEU A 93 -9.05 4.09 4.88
CA LEU A 93 -8.82 3.45 6.17
C LEU A 93 -7.45 3.80 6.79
N PRO A 94 -6.32 3.79 6.04
CA PRO A 94 -5.04 4.24 6.57
C PRO A 94 -5.06 5.70 7.03
N ILE A 95 -5.72 6.58 6.28
CA ILE A 95 -5.83 8.00 6.61
C ILE A 95 -6.60 8.18 7.92
N VAL A 96 -7.79 7.57 8.04
CA VAL A 96 -8.63 7.67 9.24
C VAL A 96 -7.89 7.16 10.48
N LEU A 97 -7.19 6.03 10.35
CA LEU A 97 -6.43 5.45 11.46
C LEU A 97 -5.22 6.31 11.86
N MET A 98 -4.50 6.89 10.90
CA MET A 98 -3.42 7.82 11.18
C MET A 98 -3.92 9.07 11.93
N TRP A 99 -5.04 9.65 11.49
CA TRP A 99 -5.65 10.80 12.16
C TRP A 99 -6.09 10.45 13.59
N GLY A 100 -6.74 9.30 13.78
CA GLY A 100 -7.11 8.81 15.10
C GLY A 100 -5.91 8.63 16.02
N ALA A 101 -4.82 8.06 15.51
CA ALA A 101 -3.58 7.88 16.28
C ALA A 101 -2.92 9.23 16.67
N ILE A 102 -2.95 10.23 15.79
CA ILE A 102 -2.42 11.57 16.09
C ILE A 102 -3.25 12.24 17.19
N ILE A 103 -4.58 12.18 17.10
CA ILE A 103 -5.47 12.75 18.11
C ILE A 103 -5.25 12.08 19.46
N PHE A 104 -5.23 10.75 19.51
CA PHE A 104 -5.01 10.00 20.75
C PHE A 104 -3.64 10.30 21.39
N SER A 105 -2.59 10.42 20.57
CA SER A 105 -1.23 10.77 21.03
C SER A 105 -1.10 12.22 21.52
N LYS A 106 -2.05 13.10 21.22
CA LYS A 106 -2.05 14.50 21.68
C LYS A 106 -2.86 14.70 22.96
N VAL A 107 -3.73 13.74 23.28
CA VAL A 107 -4.58 13.73 24.47
C VAL A 107 -3.88 13.05 25.67
N ASN A 108 -2.94 12.14 25.40
CA ASN A 108 -2.00 11.56 26.38
C ASN A 108 -0.70 12.35 26.43
#